data_AF-A0A538TX58-F1
#
_entry.id   AF-A0A538TX58-F1
#
_cell.length_a   1.000
_cell.length_b   1.000
_cell.length_c   1.000
_cell.angle_alpha   90.00
_cell.angle_beta   90.00
_cell.angle_gamma   90.00
#
_symmetry.space_group_name_H-M   'P 1'
#
loop_
_entity.id
_entity.type
_entity.pdbx_description
1 polymer ?
#
loop_
_entity_poly.entity_id
_entity_poly.type
_entity_poly.pdbx_seq_one_letter_code
_entity_poly.pdbx_strand_id
1 'polypeptide(L)'
;MKLGEQKLVSRDEIFQSAYYRRPYAAAKHHAHAIWVLADSGVRGNLYTDYFIGGFAGYWLAPEVRTLVNGTLNVPSESLDALVAIAQRRGLRPGEEFAALLDRLGIDLFLGIRLPELRRTASVGIATTAHLENTPGWIAIFRNLTSAIYLRANDRNRANLERVADYYAAQHVPFDRERGFDVDAAIRDAPDWAIAHGVVPIGFVRLAHNMASGHASSAVRDRVATISAVLGGYRRSVAIDRGLVREEPQAVRPKRRLVWSLLRLGQFEDAAEAAALLEARPAGDGFSAWISETARGSGAMDPEAARAAVAALAFLTPAEGSELQNELEPPEVRPPR
;
A
#
# COMPACT_ATOMS: atom_id res chain seq x y z
N MET A 1 -31.21 1.68 -36.11
CA MET A 1 -30.31 0.62 -35.60
C MET A 1 -31.05 -0.10 -34.49
N LYS A 2 -31.44 -1.38 -34.68
CA LYS A 2 -32.17 -2.14 -33.64
C LYS A 2 -31.18 -2.51 -32.52
N LEU A 3 -31.37 -1.96 -31.32
CA LEU A 3 -30.81 -2.55 -30.10
C LEU A 3 -31.51 -3.90 -29.90
N GLY A 4 -30.78 -5.01 -29.81
CA GLY A 4 -31.35 -6.26 -29.31
C GLY A 4 -30.87 -7.56 -29.94
N GLU A 5 -30.13 -7.56 -31.03
CA GLU A 5 -29.52 -8.81 -31.50
C GLU A 5 -28.23 -9.07 -30.71
N GLN A 6 -28.28 -10.04 -29.78
CA GLN A 6 -27.08 -10.63 -29.21
C GLN A 6 -26.30 -11.28 -30.35
N LYS A 7 -25.29 -10.58 -30.85
CA LYS A 7 -24.36 -11.15 -31.82
C LYS A 7 -23.58 -12.25 -31.10
N LEU A 8 -23.88 -13.51 -31.43
CA LEU A 8 -23.08 -14.66 -31.01
C LEU A 8 -21.70 -14.51 -31.65
N VAL A 9 -20.76 -13.95 -30.91
CA VAL A 9 -19.36 -13.88 -31.32
C VAL A 9 -18.80 -15.30 -31.24
N SER A 10 -18.26 -15.80 -32.34
CA SER A 10 -17.69 -17.14 -32.34
C SER A 10 -16.47 -17.19 -31.41
N ARG A 11 -16.22 -18.38 -30.85
CA ARG A 11 -15.07 -18.60 -29.96
C ARG A 11 -13.75 -18.22 -30.65
N ASP A 12 -13.64 -18.50 -31.95
CA ASP A 12 -12.47 -18.13 -32.75
C ASP A 12 -12.33 -16.62 -32.93
N GLU A 13 -13.42 -15.88 -33.16
CA GLU A 13 -13.37 -14.40 -33.22
C GLU A 13 -12.94 -13.78 -31.88
N ILE A 14 -13.35 -14.38 -30.75
CA ILE A 14 -12.93 -13.96 -29.41
C ILE A 14 -11.42 -14.19 -29.22
N PHE A 15 -10.91 -15.38 -29.54
CA PHE A 15 -9.48 -15.71 -29.39
C PHE A 15 -8.57 -15.08 -30.45
N GLN A 16 -9.11 -14.72 -31.62
CA GLN A 16 -8.42 -13.94 -32.64
C GLN A 16 -8.47 -12.44 -32.35
N SER A 17 -9.40 -11.97 -31.51
CA SER A 17 -9.41 -10.57 -31.10
C SER A 17 -8.08 -10.22 -30.43
N ALA A 18 -7.53 -9.07 -30.81
CA ALA A 18 -6.30 -8.53 -30.23
C ALA A 18 -6.39 -8.38 -28.70
N TYR A 19 -7.59 -8.45 -28.11
CA TYR A 19 -7.84 -8.36 -26.69
C TYR A 19 -7.33 -9.58 -25.91
N TYR A 20 -7.63 -10.81 -26.34
CA TYR A 20 -7.20 -12.03 -25.63
C TYR A 20 -5.72 -12.36 -25.82
N ARG A 21 -5.07 -11.75 -26.83
CA ARG A 21 -3.63 -11.87 -27.07
C ARG A 21 -2.80 -10.83 -26.33
N ARG A 22 -3.43 -9.84 -25.68
CA ARG A 22 -2.70 -8.83 -24.91
C ARG A 22 -2.22 -9.45 -23.59
N PRO A 23 -0.92 -9.37 -23.28
CA PRO A 23 -0.45 -9.76 -21.95
C PRO A 23 -1.15 -8.91 -20.89
N TYR A 24 -1.36 -9.49 -19.70
CA TYR A 24 -1.87 -8.74 -18.57
C TYR A 24 -1.00 -7.50 -18.32
N ALA A 25 -1.62 -6.34 -18.12
CA ALA A 25 -0.89 -5.14 -17.75
C ALA A 25 -0.26 -5.32 -16.36
N ALA A 26 1.05 -5.59 -16.31
CA ALA A 26 1.78 -5.90 -15.08
C ALA A 26 1.65 -4.79 -14.02
N ALA A 27 1.70 -3.52 -14.44
CA ALA A 27 1.51 -2.37 -13.56
C ALA A 27 0.14 -2.36 -12.85
N LYS A 28 -0.95 -2.72 -13.55
CA LYS A 28 -2.31 -2.77 -12.99
C LYS A 28 -2.45 -3.79 -11.85
N HIS A 29 -1.62 -4.83 -11.85
CA HIS A 29 -1.70 -5.94 -10.92
C HIS A 29 -0.57 -5.91 -9.87
N HIS A 30 0.10 -4.77 -9.69
CA HIS A 30 1.19 -4.59 -8.73
C HIS A 30 2.30 -5.63 -8.90
N ALA A 31 2.68 -5.92 -10.15
CA ALA A 31 3.56 -7.04 -10.47
C ALA A 31 4.92 -7.00 -9.77
N HIS A 32 5.47 -5.83 -9.40
CA HIS A 32 6.68 -5.75 -8.56
C HIS A 32 6.56 -6.61 -7.29
N ALA A 33 5.43 -6.53 -6.58
CA ALA A 33 5.20 -7.33 -5.37
C ALA A 33 5.06 -8.82 -5.72
N ILE A 34 4.35 -9.15 -6.80
CA ILE A 34 4.18 -10.54 -7.26
C ILE A 34 5.54 -11.15 -7.65
N TRP A 35 6.41 -10.38 -8.30
CA TRP A 35 7.76 -10.81 -8.66
C TRP A 35 8.64 -11.05 -7.44
N VAL A 36 8.60 -10.17 -6.43
CA VAL A 36 9.30 -10.42 -5.16
C VAL A 36 8.82 -11.72 -4.49
N LEU A 37 7.51 -12.01 -4.49
CA LEU A 37 6.98 -13.28 -3.96
C LEU A 37 7.44 -14.50 -4.78
N ALA A 38 7.43 -14.39 -6.11
CA ALA A 38 7.85 -15.47 -7.00
C ALA A 38 9.36 -15.76 -6.86
N ASP A 39 10.18 -14.71 -6.89
CA ASP A 39 11.63 -14.80 -6.92
C ASP A 39 12.21 -15.17 -5.55
N SER A 40 11.54 -14.78 -4.46
CA SER A 40 11.92 -15.26 -3.12
C SER A 40 11.54 -16.71 -2.88
N GLY A 41 10.64 -17.31 -3.67
CA GLY A 41 10.25 -18.71 -3.52
C GLY A 41 9.49 -19.00 -2.22
N VAL A 42 8.92 -17.97 -1.58
CA VAL A 42 8.07 -18.11 -0.39
C VAL A 42 6.86 -18.98 -0.70
N ARG A 43 6.27 -19.55 0.35
CA ARG A 43 5.15 -20.50 0.26
C ARG A 43 4.07 -20.16 1.26
N GLY A 44 2.84 -20.60 1.00
CA GLY A 44 1.75 -20.51 1.99
C GLY A 44 0.49 -19.86 1.45
N ASN A 45 -0.35 -19.34 2.34
CA ASN A 45 -1.61 -18.72 1.95
C ASN A 45 -1.47 -17.20 1.88
N LEU A 46 -1.92 -16.62 0.77
CA LEU A 46 -1.82 -15.20 0.48
C LEU A 46 -3.21 -14.55 0.52
N TYR A 47 -3.35 -13.52 1.34
CA TYR A 47 -4.41 -12.53 1.16
C TYR A 47 -4.01 -11.56 0.04
N THR A 48 -4.92 -11.38 -0.91
CA THR A 48 -4.86 -10.32 -1.92
C THR A 48 -6.25 -9.73 -2.15
N ASP A 49 -6.32 -8.50 -2.64
CA ASP A 49 -7.57 -7.92 -3.11
C ASP A 49 -8.17 -8.75 -4.27
N TYR A 50 -9.50 -8.81 -4.36
CA TYR A 50 -10.22 -9.70 -5.28
C TYR A 50 -9.76 -9.61 -6.74
N PHE A 51 -9.55 -8.39 -7.24
CA PHE A 51 -9.25 -8.16 -8.66
C PHE A 51 -7.81 -8.54 -9.07
N ILE A 52 -6.88 -8.69 -8.12
CA ILE A 52 -5.51 -9.14 -8.40
C ILE A 52 -5.34 -10.65 -8.20
N GLY A 53 -6.29 -11.31 -7.54
CA GLY A 53 -6.18 -12.73 -7.18
C GLY A 53 -5.94 -13.66 -8.38
N GLY A 54 -6.56 -13.39 -9.54
CA GLY A 54 -6.35 -14.19 -10.74
C GLY A 54 -4.92 -14.09 -11.30
N PHE A 55 -4.37 -12.87 -11.31
CA PHE A 55 -2.99 -12.62 -11.74
C PHE A 55 -1.99 -13.25 -10.75
N ALA A 56 -2.19 -13.02 -9.45
CA ALA A 56 -1.34 -13.62 -8.41
C ALA A 56 -1.39 -15.16 -8.45
N GLY A 57 -2.58 -15.75 -8.62
CA GLY A 57 -2.76 -17.20 -8.71
C GLY A 57 -2.06 -17.81 -9.92
N TYR A 58 -2.09 -17.16 -11.10
CA TYR A 58 -1.40 -17.63 -12.29
C TYR A 58 0.13 -17.71 -12.09
N TRP A 59 0.72 -16.71 -11.43
CA TRP A 59 2.17 -16.63 -11.28
C TRP A 59 2.73 -17.38 -10.07
N LEU A 60 2.00 -17.43 -8.97
CA LEU A 60 2.53 -17.91 -7.69
C LEU A 60 2.10 -19.32 -7.31
N ALA A 61 1.10 -19.90 -7.98
CA ALA A 61 0.69 -21.28 -7.74
C ALA A 61 1.74 -22.28 -8.29
N PRO A 62 1.86 -23.48 -7.70
CA PRO A 62 1.15 -23.96 -6.49
C PRO A 62 1.74 -23.49 -5.15
N GLU A 63 2.91 -22.86 -5.15
CA GLU A 63 3.69 -22.56 -3.93
C GLU A 63 2.98 -21.57 -3.00
N VAL A 64 2.32 -20.56 -3.57
CA VAL A 64 1.50 -19.59 -2.84
C VAL A 64 0.06 -19.66 -3.34
N ARG A 65 -0.87 -19.85 -2.39
CA ARG A 65 -2.30 -20.00 -2.68
C ARG A 65 -3.06 -18.75 -2.26
N THR A 66 -3.74 -18.10 -3.20
CA THR A 66 -4.58 -16.93 -2.91
C THR A 66 -5.86 -17.34 -2.22
N LEU A 67 -6.31 -16.57 -1.22
CA LEU A 67 -7.60 -16.77 -0.55
C LEU A 67 -8.78 -16.75 -1.55
N VAL A 68 -8.75 -15.81 -2.50
CA VAL A 68 -9.74 -15.67 -3.59
C VAL A 68 -9.00 -15.29 -4.87
N ASN A 69 -9.33 -15.92 -6.00
CA ASN A 69 -8.64 -15.71 -7.28
C ASN A 69 -9.45 -14.90 -8.32
N GLY A 70 -10.47 -14.16 -7.91
CA GLY A 70 -11.20 -13.21 -8.76
C GLY A 70 -12.05 -13.83 -9.89
N THR A 71 -11.97 -15.15 -10.11
CA THR A 71 -12.60 -15.85 -11.24
C THR A 71 -13.41 -17.07 -10.81
N LEU A 72 -13.38 -17.43 -9.52
CA LEU A 72 -14.13 -18.55 -8.96
C LEU A 72 -15.32 -18.06 -8.14
N ASN A 73 -16.40 -18.86 -8.15
CA ASN A 73 -17.43 -18.78 -7.12
C ASN A 73 -16.80 -19.22 -5.79
N VAL A 74 -16.83 -18.33 -4.80
CA VAL A 74 -16.33 -18.62 -3.45
C VAL A 74 -17.49 -18.65 -2.46
N PRO A 75 -17.36 -19.37 -1.33
CA PRO A 75 -18.33 -19.31 -0.26
C PRO A 75 -18.56 -17.86 0.21
N SER A 76 -19.78 -17.54 0.65
CA SER A 76 -20.13 -16.20 1.15
C SER A 76 -19.21 -15.75 2.29
N GLU A 77 -18.83 -16.68 3.18
CA GLU A 77 -17.89 -16.39 4.28
C GLU A 77 -16.54 -15.85 3.77
N SER A 78 -16.08 -16.28 2.60
CA SER A 78 -14.85 -15.74 2.00
C SER A 78 -15.02 -14.30 1.53
N LEU A 79 -16.19 -13.95 0.97
CA LEU A 79 -16.49 -12.58 0.58
C LEU A 79 -16.65 -11.67 1.80
N ASP A 80 -17.33 -12.15 2.84
CA ASP A 80 -17.49 -11.41 4.09
C ASP A 80 -16.13 -11.17 4.77
N ALA A 81 -15.25 -12.17 4.75
CA ALA A 81 -13.87 -12.03 5.21
C ALA A 81 -13.08 -11.01 4.39
N LEU A 82 -13.19 -11.00 3.05
CA LEU A 82 -12.53 -9.98 2.22
C LEU A 82 -12.98 -8.56 2.60
N VAL A 83 -14.28 -8.35 2.83
CA VAL A 83 -14.83 -7.05 3.25
C VAL A 83 -14.32 -6.66 4.63
N ALA A 84 -14.34 -7.58 5.60
CA ALA A 84 -13.83 -7.34 6.94
C ALA A 84 -12.33 -6.98 6.93
N ILE A 85 -11.53 -7.70 6.14
CA ILE A 85 -10.09 -7.43 5.99
C ILE A 85 -9.85 -6.07 5.32
N ALA A 86 -10.61 -5.72 4.28
CA ALA A 86 -10.52 -4.41 3.62
C ALA A 86 -10.91 -3.25 4.55
N GLN A 87 -11.74 -3.51 5.56
CA GLN A 87 -12.12 -2.56 6.60
C GLN A 87 -11.23 -2.64 7.85
N ARG A 88 -10.20 -3.50 7.82
CA ARG A 88 -9.26 -3.73 8.91
C ARG A 88 -9.92 -4.10 10.25
N ARG A 89 -10.95 -4.96 10.21
CA ARG A 89 -11.69 -5.49 11.38
C ARG A 89 -11.80 -7.01 11.34
N GLY A 90 -12.20 -7.63 12.45
CA GLY A 90 -12.60 -9.04 12.44
C GLY A 90 -14.00 -9.26 11.86
N LEU A 91 -14.36 -10.54 11.70
CA LEU A 91 -15.62 -10.96 11.11
C LEU A 91 -16.64 -11.40 12.17
N ARG A 92 -16.17 -12.06 13.23
CA ARG A 92 -17.01 -12.58 14.32
C ARG A 92 -17.07 -11.59 15.50
N PRO A 93 -18.11 -11.64 16.35
CA PRO A 93 -18.17 -10.82 17.55
C PRO A 93 -16.93 -11.02 18.45
N GLY A 94 -16.26 -9.93 18.79
CA GLY A 94 -15.02 -9.95 19.60
C GLY A 94 -13.79 -10.50 18.88
N GLU A 95 -13.87 -10.81 17.58
CA GLU A 95 -12.71 -11.18 16.78
C GLU A 95 -11.99 -9.90 16.32
N GLU A 96 -10.72 -9.81 16.66
CA GLU A 96 -9.84 -8.74 16.19
C GLU A 96 -9.39 -9.02 14.74
N PHE A 97 -9.00 -7.97 14.02
CA PHE A 97 -8.49 -8.07 12.65
C PHE A 97 -7.37 -9.12 12.47
N ALA A 98 -6.36 -9.11 13.35
CA ALA A 98 -5.24 -10.05 13.25
C ALA A 98 -5.67 -11.50 13.54
N ALA A 99 -6.66 -11.70 14.41
CA ALA A 99 -7.20 -13.01 14.73
C ALA A 99 -7.97 -13.60 13.54
N LEU A 100 -8.68 -12.77 12.78
CA LEU A 100 -9.30 -13.18 11.51
C LEU A 100 -8.25 -13.72 10.52
N LEU A 101 -7.13 -13.02 10.33
CA LEU A 101 -6.06 -13.47 9.43
C LEU A 101 -5.45 -14.80 9.91
N ASP A 102 -5.22 -14.95 11.21
CA ASP A 102 -4.68 -16.18 11.80
C ASP A 102 -5.65 -17.36 11.63
N ARG A 103 -6.95 -17.14 11.85
CA ARG A 103 -8.00 -18.16 11.65
C ARG A 103 -8.10 -18.61 10.20
N LEU A 104 -7.96 -17.69 9.25
CA LEU A 104 -7.93 -18.00 7.82
C LEU A 104 -6.60 -18.66 7.40
N GLY A 105 -5.63 -18.76 8.31
CA GLY A 105 -4.32 -19.34 8.02
C GLY A 105 -3.52 -18.51 7.02
N ILE A 106 -3.71 -17.19 6.98
CA ILE A 106 -2.97 -16.30 6.09
C ILE A 106 -1.52 -16.21 6.56
N ASP A 107 -0.59 -16.45 5.65
CA ASP A 107 0.86 -16.31 5.85
C ASP A 107 1.40 -15.02 5.29
N LEU A 108 0.90 -14.67 4.10
CA LEU A 108 1.32 -13.51 3.32
C LEU A 108 0.14 -12.56 3.16
N PHE A 109 0.38 -11.26 3.29
CA PHE A 109 -0.62 -10.23 3.05
C PHE A 109 -0.08 -9.25 2.02
N LEU A 110 -0.73 -9.16 0.86
CA LEU A 110 -0.43 -8.16 -0.16
C LEU A 110 -1.41 -6.99 -0.01
N GLY A 111 -0.91 -5.92 0.60
CA GLY A 111 -1.58 -4.63 0.67
C GLY A 111 -1.30 -3.81 -0.59
N ILE A 112 -2.28 -3.03 -1.04
CA ILE A 112 -2.18 -2.26 -2.28
C ILE A 112 -2.82 -0.86 -2.16
N ARG A 113 -2.55 -0.04 -3.18
CA ARG A 113 -3.02 1.34 -3.41
C ARG A 113 -2.33 2.38 -2.53
N LEU A 114 -2.42 3.62 -3.03
CA LEU A 114 -2.04 4.84 -2.30
C LEU A 114 -3.17 5.26 -1.35
N PRO A 115 -2.87 5.96 -0.24
CA PRO A 115 -3.86 6.55 0.66
C PRO A 115 -4.53 7.77 0.02
N GLU A 116 -5.34 7.51 -1.01
CA GLU A 116 -6.00 8.50 -1.86
C GLU A 116 -7.52 8.52 -1.63
N LEU A 117 -8.12 9.73 -1.67
CA LEU A 117 -9.56 9.91 -1.56
C LEU A 117 -10.24 9.32 -2.80
N ARG A 118 -11.03 8.27 -2.62
CA ARG A 118 -11.84 7.67 -3.71
C ARG A 118 -13.31 8.02 -3.58
N ARG A 119 -13.94 8.24 -4.73
CA ARG A 119 -15.34 8.71 -4.86
C ARG A 119 -16.39 7.63 -4.59
N THR A 120 -16.01 6.35 -4.47
CA THR A 120 -16.95 5.23 -4.32
C THR A 120 -16.55 4.33 -3.16
N ALA A 121 -17.43 4.20 -2.17
CA ALA A 121 -17.20 3.46 -0.93
C ALA A 121 -17.04 1.93 -1.09
N SER A 122 -17.40 1.36 -2.26
CA SER A 122 -17.42 -0.10 -2.48
C SER A 122 -16.09 -0.69 -2.93
N VAL A 123 -15.12 0.13 -3.37
CA VAL A 123 -13.80 -0.32 -3.84
C VAL A 123 -12.78 0.75 -3.49
N GLY A 124 -11.83 0.50 -2.59
CA GLY A 124 -10.61 1.30 -2.57
C GLY A 124 -10.11 1.91 -1.28
N ILE A 125 -10.24 1.24 -0.13
CA ILE A 125 -9.35 1.57 1.00
C ILE A 125 -7.92 1.15 0.61
N ALA A 126 -6.94 1.97 0.96
CA ALA A 126 -5.53 1.66 0.77
C ALA A 126 -5.10 0.64 1.82
N THR A 127 -4.82 -0.59 1.39
CA THR A 127 -4.50 -1.70 2.29
C THR A 127 -3.00 -1.89 2.50
N THR A 128 -2.16 -1.17 1.74
CA THR A 128 -0.69 -1.15 1.85
C THR A 128 -0.19 -1.06 3.29
N ALA A 129 -0.94 -0.36 4.13
CA ALA A 129 -0.52 0.07 5.45
C ALA A 129 -1.28 -0.65 6.58
N HIS A 130 -2.10 -1.68 6.27
CA HIS A 130 -3.00 -2.34 7.23
C HIS A 130 -2.27 -3.09 8.36
N LEU A 131 -1.14 -3.73 8.04
CA LEU A 131 -0.39 -4.57 8.97
C LEU A 131 0.84 -3.88 9.57
N GLU A 132 1.07 -2.61 9.25
CA GLU A 132 2.09 -1.84 9.94
C GLU A 132 1.87 -1.87 11.44
N ASN A 133 2.96 -2.05 12.20
CA ASN A 133 2.96 -2.11 13.66
C ASN A 133 1.99 -3.15 14.25
N THR A 134 1.52 -4.11 13.44
CA THR A 134 0.67 -5.20 13.93
C THR A 134 1.56 -6.30 14.49
N PRO A 135 1.43 -6.68 15.78
CA PRO A 135 2.29 -7.68 16.38
C PRO A 135 2.31 -9.00 15.61
N GLY A 136 3.49 -9.58 15.44
CA GLY A 136 3.68 -10.85 14.72
C GLY A 136 3.62 -10.74 13.19
N TRP A 137 3.57 -9.53 12.62
CA TRP A 137 3.67 -9.32 11.18
C TRP A 137 4.89 -8.47 10.83
N ILE A 138 5.66 -8.93 9.85
CA ILE A 138 6.89 -8.27 9.39
C ILE A 138 6.67 -7.83 7.95
N ALA A 139 6.96 -6.56 7.64
CA ALA A 139 6.98 -6.09 6.25
C ALA A 139 8.18 -6.72 5.54
N ILE A 140 7.95 -7.49 4.48
CA ILE A 140 9.01 -8.11 3.68
C ILE A 140 9.24 -7.41 2.34
N PHE A 141 8.34 -6.50 1.96
CA PHE A 141 8.50 -5.66 0.78
C PHE A 141 7.59 -4.45 0.91
N ARG A 142 8.03 -3.30 0.40
CA ARG A 142 7.19 -2.12 0.24
C ARG A 142 7.66 -1.27 -0.92
N ASN A 143 6.71 -0.82 -1.71
CA ASN A 143 6.92 0.19 -2.73
C ASN A 143 5.80 1.24 -2.71
N LEU A 144 5.77 2.18 -3.66
CA LEU A 144 4.78 3.27 -3.63
C LEU A 144 3.33 2.78 -3.67
N THR A 145 3.04 1.62 -4.25
CA THR A 145 1.65 1.20 -4.52
C THR A 145 1.27 -0.12 -3.87
N SER A 146 2.20 -0.77 -3.17
CA SER A 146 1.99 -2.08 -2.57
C SER A 146 2.95 -2.36 -1.42
N ALA A 147 2.56 -3.27 -0.54
CA ALA A 147 3.41 -3.83 0.51
C ALA A 147 3.07 -5.29 0.73
N ILE A 148 4.08 -6.07 1.10
CA ILE A 148 3.91 -7.48 1.48
C ILE A 148 4.31 -7.63 2.93
N TYR A 149 3.45 -8.28 3.71
CA TYR A 149 3.74 -8.67 5.08
C TYR A 149 3.74 -10.18 5.20
N LEU A 150 4.67 -10.69 6.01
CA LEU A 150 4.79 -12.10 6.36
C LEU A 150 4.45 -12.27 7.85
N ARG A 151 3.61 -13.26 8.16
CA ARG A 151 3.33 -13.64 9.55
C ARG A 151 4.59 -14.26 10.18
N ALA A 152 5.15 -13.62 11.18
CA ALA A 152 6.32 -14.07 11.92
C ALA A 152 5.92 -15.08 13.01
N ASN A 153 5.96 -16.37 12.66
CA ASN A 153 5.71 -17.49 13.55
C ASN A 153 6.55 -18.71 13.11
N ASP A 154 6.51 -19.78 13.90
CA ASP A 154 7.34 -20.96 13.65
C ASP A 154 7.13 -21.59 12.26
N ARG A 155 5.89 -21.59 11.75
CA ARG A 155 5.58 -22.14 10.42
C ARG A 155 6.21 -21.34 9.27
N ASN A 156 6.49 -20.05 9.48
CA ASN A 156 7.02 -19.14 8.46
C ASN A 156 8.51 -18.82 8.62
N ARG A 157 9.22 -19.46 9.56
CA ARG A 157 10.67 -19.30 9.71
C ARG A 157 11.43 -19.61 8.42
N ALA A 158 11.07 -20.69 7.72
CA ALA A 158 11.65 -21.02 6.41
C ALA A 158 11.33 -19.98 5.32
N ASN A 159 10.18 -19.28 5.41
CA ASN A 159 9.88 -18.19 4.49
C ASN A 159 10.73 -16.95 4.79
N LEU A 160 11.00 -16.63 6.06
CA LEU A 160 11.92 -15.56 6.42
C LEU A 160 13.34 -15.82 5.92
N GLU A 161 13.80 -17.07 6.00
CA GLU A 161 15.10 -17.48 5.43
C GLU A 161 15.13 -17.26 3.91
N ARG A 162 14.11 -17.74 3.18
CA ARG A 162 13.98 -17.52 1.73
C ARG A 162 14.00 -16.05 1.33
N VAL A 163 13.27 -15.20 2.06
CA VAL A 163 13.25 -13.76 1.83
C VAL A 163 14.63 -13.13 2.08
N ALA A 164 15.31 -13.55 3.16
CA ALA A 164 16.65 -13.06 3.46
C ALA A 164 17.67 -13.48 2.39
N ASP A 165 17.59 -14.72 1.91
CA ASP A 165 18.46 -15.23 0.84
C ASP A 165 18.22 -14.50 -0.49
N TYR A 166 16.96 -14.22 -0.81
CA TYR A 166 16.60 -13.38 -1.95
C TYR A 166 17.24 -12.00 -1.86
N TYR A 167 17.06 -11.28 -0.76
CA TYR A 167 17.63 -9.94 -0.59
C TYR A 167 19.16 -9.94 -0.56
N ALA A 168 19.78 -10.96 0.04
CA ALA A 168 21.22 -11.14 0.01
C ALA A 168 21.74 -11.31 -1.43
N ALA A 169 21.06 -12.11 -2.26
CA ALA A 169 21.41 -12.27 -3.68
C ALA A 169 21.23 -10.97 -4.49
N GLN A 170 20.28 -10.12 -4.10
CA GLN A 170 20.04 -8.81 -4.70
C GLN A 170 20.97 -7.71 -4.14
N HIS A 171 21.81 -8.00 -3.15
CA HIS A 171 22.63 -7.03 -2.42
C HIS A 171 21.81 -5.91 -1.76
N VAL A 172 20.62 -6.23 -1.26
CA VAL A 172 19.71 -5.30 -0.59
C VAL A 172 19.65 -5.63 0.91
N PRO A 173 19.70 -4.64 1.81
CA PRO A 173 19.58 -4.88 3.25
C PRO A 173 18.22 -5.48 3.63
N PHE A 174 18.23 -6.54 4.43
CA PHE A 174 17.03 -7.14 5.02
C PHE A 174 17.33 -7.68 6.42
N ASP A 175 16.49 -7.32 7.39
CA ASP A 175 16.57 -7.80 8.77
C ASP A 175 15.47 -8.85 8.99
N ARG A 176 15.84 -10.03 9.53
CA ARG A 176 14.88 -11.14 9.72
C ARG A 176 13.86 -10.88 10.83
N GLU A 177 14.18 -10.00 11.78
CA GLU A 177 13.32 -9.65 12.91
C GLU A 177 12.50 -8.39 12.61
N ARG A 178 13.12 -7.39 11.99
CA ARG A 178 12.49 -6.09 11.70
C ARG A 178 11.85 -6.02 10.32
N GLY A 179 12.36 -6.80 9.37
CA GLY A 179 11.90 -6.85 7.99
C GLY A 179 12.68 -5.96 7.02
N PHE A 180 11.97 -5.57 5.96
CA PHE A 180 12.46 -4.71 4.90
C PHE A 180 12.51 -3.25 5.35
N ASP A 181 13.71 -2.67 5.40
CA ASP A 181 13.94 -1.26 5.69
C ASP A 181 14.03 -0.47 4.38
N VAL A 182 12.98 0.31 4.09
CA VAL A 182 12.87 1.10 2.86
C VAL A 182 13.96 2.15 2.75
N ASP A 183 14.30 2.83 3.85
CA ASP A 183 15.31 3.89 3.82
C ASP A 183 16.71 3.28 3.59
N ALA A 184 16.98 2.11 4.19
CA ALA A 184 18.22 1.37 3.93
C ALA A 184 18.30 0.89 2.48
N ALA A 185 17.22 0.34 1.92
CA ALA A 185 17.19 -0.09 0.52
C ALA A 185 17.42 1.07 -0.47
N ILE A 186 16.79 2.23 -0.24
CA ILE A 186 17.00 3.43 -1.09
C ILE A 186 18.46 3.92 -1.02
N ARG A 187 19.07 3.86 0.17
CA ARG A 187 20.45 4.32 0.39
C ARG A 187 21.49 3.35 -0.17
N ASP A 188 21.32 2.06 0.11
CA ASP A 188 22.36 1.05 -0.09
C ASP A 188 22.18 0.29 -1.42
N ALA A 189 20.97 0.29 -1.99
CA ALA A 189 20.64 -0.35 -3.28
C ALA A 189 19.67 0.53 -4.13
N PRO A 190 20.05 1.76 -4.50
CA PRO A 190 19.16 2.72 -5.16
C PRO A 190 18.60 2.24 -6.50
N ASP A 191 19.41 1.56 -7.32
CA ASP A 191 18.98 1.05 -8.62
C ASP A 191 17.93 -0.05 -8.45
N TRP A 192 18.09 -0.92 -7.45
CA TRP A 192 17.10 -1.92 -7.09
C TRP A 192 15.80 -1.26 -6.63
N ALA A 193 15.89 -0.21 -5.80
CA ALA A 193 14.73 0.52 -5.30
C ALA A 193 13.94 1.19 -6.44
N ILE A 194 14.61 1.73 -7.45
CA ILE A 194 13.98 2.28 -8.65
C ILE A 194 13.31 1.16 -9.46
N ALA A 195 14.03 0.08 -9.76
CA ALA A 195 13.55 -1.03 -10.57
C ALA A 195 12.36 -1.80 -9.95
N HIS A 196 12.20 -1.73 -8.62
CA HIS A 196 11.08 -2.35 -7.90
C HIS A 196 9.94 -1.37 -7.57
N GLY A 197 10.02 -0.15 -8.12
CA GLY A 197 9.03 0.92 -7.94
C GLY A 197 8.95 1.46 -6.51
N VAL A 198 9.97 1.22 -5.69
CA VAL A 198 10.04 1.73 -4.31
C VAL A 198 10.06 3.25 -4.33
N VAL A 199 10.85 3.82 -5.23
CA VAL A 199 10.91 5.27 -5.48
C VAL A 199 10.92 5.57 -6.97
N PRO A 200 10.44 6.76 -7.41
CA PRO A 200 10.54 7.19 -8.80
C PRO A 200 11.99 7.43 -9.25
N ILE A 201 12.18 7.44 -10.56
CA ILE A 201 13.45 7.84 -11.18
C ILE A 201 13.85 9.23 -10.67
N GLY A 202 15.12 9.40 -10.30
CA GLY A 202 15.64 10.69 -9.82
C GLY A 202 15.29 11.06 -8.37
N PHE A 203 14.52 10.24 -7.66
CA PHE A 203 14.22 10.48 -6.24
C PHE A 203 15.47 10.61 -5.37
N VAL A 204 16.47 9.74 -5.59
CA VAL A 204 17.74 9.76 -4.83
C VAL A 204 18.43 11.12 -4.95
N ARG A 205 18.45 11.70 -6.17
CA ARG A 205 18.98 13.05 -6.42
C ARG A 205 18.17 14.13 -5.68
N LEU A 206 16.84 14.04 -5.69
CA LEU A 206 15.98 14.98 -4.95
C LEU A 206 16.24 14.90 -3.43
N ALA A 207 16.34 13.70 -2.89
CA ALA A 207 16.63 13.47 -1.48
C ALA A 207 18.01 14.01 -1.08
N HIS A 208 19.02 13.82 -1.92
CA HIS A 208 20.37 14.38 -1.73
C HIS A 208 20.37 15.92 -1.73
N ASN A 209 19.68 16.54 -2.70
CA ASN A 209 19.57 18.01 -2.78
C ASN A 209 18.89 18.60 -1.54
N MET A 210 17.88 17.89 -1.01
CA MET A 210 17.23 18.25 0.25
C MET A 210 18.16 18.15 1.45
N ALA A 211 18.89 17.04 1.59
CA ALA A 211 19.86 16.85 2.67
C ALA A 211 20.98 17.90 2.66
N SER A 212 21.34 18.38 1.47
CA SER A 212 22.35 19.42 1.28
C SER A 212 21.85 20.85 1.52
N GLY A 213 20.57 21.05 1.87
CA GLY A 213 19.98 22.38 2.11
C GLY A 213 19.65 23.20 0.86
N HIS A 214 19.72 22.61 -0.34
CA HIS A 214 19.53 23.30 -1.63
C HIS A 214 18.15 23.00 -2.26
N ALA A 215 17.19 22.49 -1.49
CA ALA A 215 15.88 22.09 -2.02
C ALA A 215 14.84 23.20 -1.89
N SER A 216 14.10 23.44 -2.98
CA SER A 216 12.87 24.23 -2.94
C SER A 216 11.79 23.55 -2.10
N SER A 217 10.76 24.29 -1.70
CA SER A 217 9.60 23.72 -1.01
C SER A 217 8.91 22.61 -1.80
N ALA A 218 8.84 22.72 -3.13
CA ALA A 218 8.26 21.69 -3.99
C ALA A 218 9.04 20.37 -3.90
N VAL A 219 10.37 20.43 -3.87
CA VAL A 219 11.23 19.24 -3.71
C VAL A 219 11.03 18.63 -2.32
N ARG A 220 10.98 19.46 -1.27
CA ARG A 220 10.71 19.00 0.10
C ARG A 220 9.34 18.36 0.23
N ASP A 221 8.30 18.95 -0.35
CA ASP A 221 6.93 18.41 -0.36
C ASP A 221 6.86 17.04 -1.05
N ARG A 222 7.55 16.91 -2.20
CA ARG A 222 7.65 15.63 -2.93
C ARG A 222 8.34 14.56 -2.10
N VAL A 223 9.48 14.88 -1.48
CA VAL A 223 10.23 13.94 -0.64
C VAL A 223 9.43 13.52 0.60
N ALA A 224 8.76 14.47 1.25
CA ALA A 224 7.89 14.19 2.40
C ALA A 224 6.72 13.27 2.00
N THR A 225 6.08 13.53 0.86
CA THR A 225 4.97 12.72 0.35
C THR A 225 5.40 11.28 0.10
N ILE A 226 6.50 11.07 -0.62
CA ILE A 226 7.03 9.73 -0.89
C ILE A 226 7.41 9.04 0.42
N SER A 227 8.08 9.75 1.34
CA SER A 227 8.44 9.21 2.65
C SER A 227 7.21 8.74 3.43
N ALA A 228 6.13 9.54 3.47
CA ALA A 228 4.88 9.19 4.12
C ALA A 228 4.23 7.93 3.50
N VAL A 229 4.15 7.84 2.18
CA VAL A 229 3.60 6.65 1.49
C VAL A 229 4.42 5.40 1.81
N LEU A 230 5.74 5.53 1.93
CA LEU A 230 6.66 4.44 2.22
C LEU A 230 6.78 4.09 3.71
N GLY A 231 5.99 4.70 4.59
CA GLY A 231 6.02 4.41 6.03
C GLY A 231 7.09 5.19 6.81
N GLY A 232 7.85 6.05 6.13
CA GLY A 232 8.81 6.99 6.72
C GLY A 232 8.15 8.19 7.40
N TYR A 233 7.19 7.93 8.29
CA TYR A 233 6.32 8.96 8.90
C TYR A 233 7.10 10.01 9.67
N ARG A 234 8.08 9.60 10.49
CA ARG A 234 8.90 10.54 11.27
C ARG A 234 9.65 11.52 10.37
N ARG A 235 10.19 11.02 9.25
CA ARG A 235 10.87 11.84 8.24
C ARG A 235 9.88 12.81 7.57
N SER A 236 8.69 12.34 7.19
CA SER A 236 7.65 13.23 6.65
C SER A 236 7.27 14.33 7.65
N VAL A 237 7.00 13.98 8.91
CA VAL A 237 6.63 14.94 9.97
C VAL A 237 7.70 16.02 10.14
N ALA A 238 8.99 15.64 10.15
CA ALA A 238 10.08 16.60 10.27
C ALA A 238 10.11 17.61 9.10
N ILE A 239 9.92 17.13 7.87
CA ILE A 239 9.86 18.00 6.68
C ILE A 239 8.59 18.87 6.70
N ASP A 240 7.44 18.27 7.03
CA ASP A 240 6.14 18.93 7.01
C ASP A 240 6.05 20.06 8.05
N ARG A 241 6.64 19.88 9.24
CA ARG A 241 6.76 20.96 10.24
C ARG A 241 7.58 22.15 9.72
N GLY A 242 8.56 21.92 8.84
CA GLY A 242 9.28 23.00 8.14
C GLY A 242 8.38 23.70 7.13
N LEU A 243 7.78 22.93 6.22
CA LEU A 243 6.92 23.42 5.15
C LEU A 243 5.71 24.22 5.69
N VAL A 244 5.07 23.75 6.76
CA VAL A 244 3.91 24.43 7.35
C VAL A 244 4.28 25.78 7.98
N ARG A 245 5.49 25.91 8.54
CA ARG A 245 5.97 27.19 9.10
C ARG A 245 6.29 28.19 8.00
N GLU A 246 6.92 27.74 6.93
CA GLU A 246 7.35 28.59 5.81
C GLU A 246 6.18 28.94 4.88
N GLU A 247 5.24 28.02 4.70
CA GLU A 247 4.06 28.18 3.84
C GLU A 247 2.77 27.85 4.58
N PRO A 248 2.30 28.72 5.51
CA PRO A 248 1.11 28.46 6.33
C PRO A 248 -0.18 28.29 5.52
N GLN A 249 -0.19 28.65 4.24
CA GLN A 249 -1.33 28.47 3.35
C GLN A 249 -1.34 27.12 2.62
N ALA A 250 -0.22 26.40 2.57
CA ALA A 250 -0.11 25.11 1.89
C ALA A 250 -0.93 24.03 2.62
N VAL A 251 -1.92 23.45 1.94
CA VAL A 251 -2.81 22.45 2.54
C VAL A 251 -2.22 21.04 2.49
N ARG A 252 -1.48 20.70 1.43
CA ARG A 252 -0.87 19.37 1.25
C ARG A 252 0.01 18.96 2.45
N PRO A 253 0.98 19.79 2.91
CA PRO A 253 1.82 19.42 4.04
C PRO A 253 1.04 19.30 5.35
N LYS A 254 -0.02 20.10 5.55
CA LYS A 254 -0.86 20.02 6.76
C LYS A 254 -1.64 18.71 6.84
N ARG A 255 -2.30 18.30 5.75
CA ARG A 255 -3.03 17.02 5.69
C ARG A 255 -2.08 15.85 5.93
N ARG A 256 -0.91 15.86 5.28
CA ARG A 256 0.13 14.83 5.43
C ARG A 256 0.74 14.82 6.83
N LEU A 257 0.92 15.97 7.47
CA LEU A 257 1.38 16.09 8.85
C LEU A 257 0.42 15.40 9.81
N VAL A 258 -0.86 15.78 9.79
CA VAL A 258 -1.90 15.17 10.65
C VAL A 258 -1.96 13.66 10.41
N TRP A 259 -2.00 13.24 9.14
CA TRP A 259 -2.05 11.83 8.79
C TRP A 259 -0.82 11.07 9.32
N SER A 260 0.40 11.59 9.11
CA SER A 260 1.64 10.92 9.56
C SER A 260 1.73 10.82 11.08
N LEU A 261 1.25 11.83 11.82
CA LEU A 261 1.17 11.80 13.30
C LEU A 261 0.19 10.72 13.78
N LEU A 262 -0.97 10.57 13.13
CA LEU A 262 -1.91 9.48 13.41
C LEU A 262 -1.29 8.10 13.17
N ARG A 263 -0.53 7.94 12.07
CA ARG A 263 0.18 6.68 11.77
C ARG A 263 1.23 6.32 12.81
N LEU A 264 1.81 7.33 13.47
CA LEU A 264 2.77 7.16 14.56
C LEU A 264 2.10 6.93 15.94
N GLY A 265 0.76 6.97 16.02
CA GLY A 265 0.03 6.91 17.28
C GLY A 265 0.16 8.18 18.13
N GLN A 266 0.64 9.29 17.56
CA GLN A 266 0.79 10.57 18.24
C GLN A 266 -0.54 11.35 18.15
N PHE A 267 -1.58 10.83 18.80
CA PHE A 267 -2.96 11.33 18.65
C PHE A 267 -3.15 12.77 19.14
N GLU A 268 -2.49 13.15 20.24
CA GLU A 268 -2.55 14.51 20.78
C GLU A 268 -1.91 15.53 19.80
N ASP A 269 -0.68 15.27 19.36
CA ASP A 269 0.01 16.08 18.34
C ASP A 269 -0.82 16.16 17.04
N ALA A 270 -1.46 15.06 16.64
CA ALA A 270 -2.30 15.03 15.45
C ALA A 270 -3.54 15.92 15.61
N ALA A 271 -4.18 15.91 16.78
CA ALA A 271 -5.32 16.76 17.09
C ALA A 271 -4.93 18.25 17.13
N GLU A 272 -3.76 18.59 17.68
CA GLU A 272 -3.23 19.95 17.64
C GLU A 272 -2.95 20.40 16.20
N ALA A 273 -2.25 19.57 15.42
CA ALA A 273 -1.97 19.86 14.01
C ALA A 273 -3.24 19.99 13.16
N ALA A 274 -4.33 19.30 13.53
CA ALA A 274 -5.62 19.38 12.84
C ALA A 274 -6.28 20.77 12.93
N ALA A 275 -5.98 21.56 13.95
CA ALA A 275 -6.46 22.95 14.06
C ALA A 275 -5.96 23.82 12.89
N LEU A 276 -4.79 23.49 12.31
CA LEU A 276 -4.22 24.21 11.16
C LEU A 276 -5.02 24.04 9.87
N LEU A 277 -5.88 23.03 9.81
CA LEU A 277 -6.80 22.74 8.71
C LEU A 277 -8.17 23.43 8.87
N GLU A 278 -8.48 24.01 10.04
CA GLU A 278 -9.78 24.63 10.30
C GLU A 278 -9.92 26.04 9.70
N ALA A 279 -8.81 26.74 9.49
CA ALA A 279 -8.75 28.06 8.85
C ALA A 279 -8.96 27.99 7.32
N ARG A 280 -9.86 27.13 6.83
CA ARG A 280 -10.06 26.84 5.41
C ARG A 280 -11.47 27.26 4.94
N PRO A 281 -11.66 27.50 3.63
CA PRO A 281 -12.95 27.86 3.09
C PRO A 281 -14.01 26.79 3.38
N ALA A 282 -15.25 27.22 3.61
CA ALA A 282 -16.39 26.32 3.69
C ALA A 282 -16.43 25.44 2.42
N GLY A 283 -16.36 24.11 2.58
CA GLY A 283 -16.45 23.14 1.48
C GLY A 283 -15.25 22.20 1.31
N ASP A 284 -14.13 22.37 2.03
CA ASP A 284 -13.03 21.39 2.02
C ASP A 284 -13.36 20.17 2.91
N GLY A 285 -14.27 19.32 2.41
CA GLY A 285 -14.70 18.11 3.11
C GLY A 285 -13.58 17.10 3.35
N PHE A 286 -12.50 17.14 2.56
CA PHE A 286 -11.38 16.22 2.73
C PHE A 286 -10.54 16.60 3.95
N SER A 287 -10.17 17.88 4.09
CA SER A 287 -9.47 18.35 5.29
C SER A 287 -10.35 18.22 6.53
N ALA A 288 -11.66 18.48 6.42
CA ALA A 288 -12.60 18.31 7.53
C ALA A 288 -12.64 16.86 8.06
N TRP A 289 -12.70 15.87 7.15
CA TRP A 289 -12.67 14.46 7.53
C TRP A 289 -11.38 14.05 8.24
N ILE A 290 -10.22 14.55 7.76
CA ILE A 290 -8.93 14.33 8.42
C ILE A 290 -8.92 14.94 9.83
N SER A 291 -9.38 16.18 9.98
CA SER A 291 -9.43 16.85 11.29
C SER A 291 -10.40 16.19 12.27
N GLU A 292 -11.56 15.75 11.79
CA GLU A 292 -12.53 15.00 12.60
C GLU A 292 -11.94 13.68 13.09
N THR A 293 -11.32 12.91 12.19
CA THR A 293 -10.65 11.66 12.54
C THR A 293 -9.56 11.89 13.57
N ALA A 294 -8.73 12.93 13.41
CA ALA A 294 -7.65 13.24 14.34
C ALA A 294 -8.16 13.57 15.75
N ARG A 295 -9.22 14.38 15.86
CA ARG A 295 -9.81 14.75 17.15
C ARG A 295 -10.51 13.59 17.84
N GLY A 296 -11.12 12.68 17.07
CA GLY A 296 -11.83 11.52 17.63
C GLY A 296 -10.91 10.36 18.04
N SER A 297 -9.81 10.14 17.32
CA SER A 297 -9.01 8.91 17.46
C SER A 297 -8.41 8.70 18.85
N GLY A 298 -8.05 9.76 19.57
CA GLY A 298 -7.49 9.66 20.92
C GLY A 298 -8.46 9.17 21.99
N ALA A 299 -9.78 9.28 21.74
CA ALA A 299 -10.83 8.85 22.66
C ALA A 299 -11.47 7.50 22.27
N MET A 300 -11.08 6.93 21.13
CA MET A 300 -11.58 5.64 20.65
C MET A 300 -10.87 4.47 21.35
N ASP A 301 -11.52 3.30 21.32
CA ASP A 301 -10.83 2.05 21.58
C ASP A 301 -9.63 1.88 20.62
N PRO A 302 -8.47 1.33 21.06
CA PRO A 302 -7.28 1.22 20.20
C PRO A 302 -7.50 0.47 18.88
N GLU A 303 -8.37 -0.55 18.81
CA GLU A 303 -8.65 -1.22 17.55
C GLU A 303 -9.48 -0.33 16.62
N ALA A 304 -10.51 0.32 17.16
CA ALA A 304 -11.35 1.26 16.42
C ALA A 304 -10.53 2.44 15.88
N ALA A 305 -9.62 3.00 16.69
CA ALA A 305 -8.70 4.05 16.26
C ALA A 305 -7.81 3.58 15.10
N ARG A 306 -7.23 2.37 15.19
CA ARG A 306 -6.41 1.80 14.11
C ARG A 306 -7.20 1.60 12.83
N ALA A 307 -8.44 1.11 12.92
CA ALA A 307 -9.31 0.93 11.75
C ALA A 307 -9.66 2.28 11.09
N ALA A 308 -10.02 3.30 11.89
CA ALA A 308 -10.30 4.64 11.40
C ALA A 308 -9.08 5.27 10.70
N VAL A 309 -7.90 5.18 11.31
CA VAL A 309 -6.64 5.67 10.74
C VAL A 309 -6.25 4.90 9.47
N ALA A 310 -6.52 3.59 9.41
CA ALA A 310 -6.25 2.79 8.21
C ALA A 310 -7.15 3.16 7.02
N ALA A 311 -8.39 3.56 7.28
CA ALA A 311 -9.30 4.05 6.25
C ALA A 311 -8.94 5.46 5.75
N LEU A 312 -8.13 6.22 6.50
CA LEU A 312 -7.84 7.62 6.23
C LEU A 312 -6.91 7.81 5.03
N ALA A 313 -7.30 8.70 4.11
CA ALA A 313 -6.47 9.17 3.00
C ALA A 313 -5.82 10.52 3.33
N PHE A 314 -4.73 10.86 2.64
CA PHE A 314 -4.17 12.22 2.65
C PHE A 314 -3.90 12.79 1.24
N LEU A 315 -4.06 11.96 0.22
CA LEU A 315 -3.90 12.33 -1.19
C LEU A 315 -5.25 12.50 -1.86
N THR A 316 -5.34 13.45 -2.78
CA THR A 316 -6.37 13.49 -3.82
C THR A 316 -5.98 12.56 -4.99
N PRO A 317 -6.92 12.18 -5.89
CA PRO A 317 -6.58 11.39 -7.07
C PRO A 317 -5.51 12.02 -7.97
N ALA A 318 -5.51 13.35 -8.10
CA ALA A 318 -4.50 14.07 -8.88
C ALA A 318 -3.11 13.95 -8.26
N GLU A 319 -3.02 14.11 -6.93
CA GLU A 319 -1.78 13.93 -6.16
C GLU A 319 -1.28 12.47 -6.21
N GLY A 320 -2.20 11.51 -6.13
CA GLY A 320 -1.89 10.08 -6.27
C GLY A 320 -1.35 9.73 -7.66
N SER A 321 -1.91 10.32 -8.72
CA SER A 321 -1.39 10.17 -10.09
C SER A 321 -0.01 10.82 -10.24
N GLU A 322 0.18 12.02 -9.69
CA GLU A 322 1.46 12.74 -9.72
C GLU A 322 2.58 11.91 -9.06
N LEU A 323 2.27 11.16 -8.00
CA LEU A 323 3.24 10.28 -7.32
C LEU A 323 3.71 9.11 -8.16
N GLN A 324 2.85 8.60 -9.02
CA GLN A 324 3.15 7.45 -9.87
C GLN A 324 3.86 7.84 -11.17
N ASN A 325 3.93 9.13 -11.49
CA ASN A 325 4.77 9.62 -12.58
C ASN A 325 6.23 9.24 -12.32
N GLU A 326 6.93 8.83 -13.39
CA GLU A 326 8.35 8.45 -13.35
C GLU A 326 8.65 7.18 -12.53
N LEU A 327 7.63 6.41 -12.16
CA LEU A 327 7.85 5.03 -11.72
C LEU A 327 8.26 4.18 -12.92
N GLU A 328 9.30 3.38 -12.73
CA GLU A 328 9.61 2.32 -13.69
C GLU A 328 8.47 1.29 -13.69
N PRO A 329 7.98 0.90 -14.89
CA PRO A 329 7.00 -0.16 -14.97
C PRO A 329 7.65 -1.49 -14.55
N PRO A 330 6.90 -2.40 -13.93
CA PRO A 330 7.41 -3.72 -13.61
C PRO A 330 7.83 -4.45 -14.88
N GLU A 331 8.89 -5.24 -14.77
CA GLU A 331 9.35 -6.12 -15.83
C GLU A 331 8.19 -6.97 -16.38
N VAL A 332 8.09 -7.02 -17.71
CA VAL A 332 7.15 -7.89 -18.41
C VAL A 332 7.79 -9.26 -18.55
N ARG A 333 7.27 -10.25 -17.85
CA ARG A 333 7.74 -11.63 -17.91
C ARG A 333 6.94 -12.47 -18.92
N PRO A 334 7.58 -13.42 -19.63
CA PRO A 334 6.89 -14.31 -20.55
C PRO A 334 5.93 -15.23 -19.77
N PRO A 335 4.74 -15.55 -20.30
CA PRO A 335 3.78 -16.44 -19.65
C PRO A 335 4.42 -17.75 -19.17
N ARG A 336 3.99 -18.21 -17.99
CA ARG A 336 4.40 -19.44 -17.32
C ARG A 336 3.73 -20.67 -17.91
#